data_AF-U2H8G5-F1
#
_entry.id   AF-U2H8G5-F1
#
_cell.length_a   1.000
_cell.length_b   1.000
_cell.length_c   1.000
_cell.angle_alpha   90.00
_cell.angle_beta   90.00
_cell.angle_gamma   90.00
#
_symmetry.space_group_name_H-M   'P 1'
#
loop_
_entity.id
_entity.type
_entity.pdbx_description
1 polymer ?
#
loop_
_entity_poly.entity_id
_entity_poly.type
_entity_poly.pdbx_seq_one_letter_code
_entity_poly.pdbx_strand_id
1 'polypeptide(L)'
;MDIKSLVLIGALFALLRGVVAQERLSDGTVSGSSPINQNAILELSSRNKGVLHTRVALEMTTKATPMQSHVAGLMVYNTERKNDVVPGIYYNDGTKWVLASKGSATNISYHPETYEISFIDINGNPVKLDFSKIVNDNQTITTLVDNKDGTYVYISESGLQTIINVTADATNIFEQVFNSEKIKNEFIELIKDAGGNVYYKDGKFTFLTNESEFKEILLKELVESNETLTVLSYLPSVNQLTYQDEKGASRTFDLGTGSLVYNEKTNVLTYVDAKGITTDITLNKTDLAYNADNKTLNYKNSNGVVQTVMVGDIVRANETLTVLDYLSGSNQLKYQDEKGDPHVLDLGSGSIAYNEKTNTLTYVDAKGITTDITLNKTNMEYNPDNKTLNYTSSNGVVQTVMLGDIVRTNETLTVLDYLSGSNQLKYQDEKGTLHVLDLGTGSIAYNEKTNTLTYVDAKGITTDITLNKTNMEYNPDNKTLNYTSSNGVVQTVMLGDIVRTNETLTVLDYLSGSNQLKYQD
;
A
#
# COMPACT_ATOMS: atom_id res chain seq x y z
N MET A 1 34.32 -101.51 100.12
CA MET A 1 35.16 -101.17 98.95
C MET A 1 34.70 -99.80 98.51
N ASP A 2 35.61 -98.83 98.60
CA ASP A 2 35.33 -97.43 98.93
C ASP A 2 34.88 -96.61 97.71
N ILE A 3 33.76 -95.87 97.85
CA ILE A 3 33.19 -94.95 96.85
C ILE A 3 34.22 -93.87 96.43
N LYS A 4 35.27 -93.67 97.24
CA LYS A 4 36.40 -92.78 96.94
C LYS A 4 37.20 -93.17 95.69
N SER A 5 37.23 -94.45 95.28
CA SER A 5 38.00 -94.86 94.10
C SER A 5 37.26 -94.58 92.78
N LEU A 6 35.93 -94.44 92.79
CA LEU A 6 35.14 -94.15 91.58
C LEU A 6 35.10 -92.63 91.27
N VAL A 7 35.20 -91.78 92.30
CA VAL A 7 35.29 -90.31 92.14
C VAL A 7 36.65 -89.89 91.58
N LEU A 8 37.72 -90.64 91.86
CA LEU A 8 39.07 -90.31 91.40
C LEU A 8 39.30 -90.63 89.91
N ILE A 9 38.60 -91.62 89.35
CA ILE A 9 38.65 -91.92 87.91
C ILE A 9 37.76 -90.95 87.11
N GLY A 10 36.64 -90.49 87.69
CA GLY A 10 35.79 -89.46 87.10
C GLY A 10 36.43 -88.07 87.08
N ALA A 11 37.24 -87.73 88.10
CA ALA A 11 37.93 -86.44 88.17
C ALA A 11 39.16 -86.35 87.25
N LEU A 12 39.78 -87.47 86.89
CA LEU A 12 40.97 -87.48 86.03
C LEU A 12 40.63 -87.41 84.52
N PHE A 13 39.39 -87.75 84.14
CA PHE A 13 38.91 -87.62 82.75
C PHE A 13 38.35 -86.23 82.38
N ALA A 14 38.24 -85.30 83.34
CA ALA A 14 37.73 -83.95 83.12
C ALA A 14 38.80 -82.89 82.74
N LEU A 15 40.08 -83.29 82.60
CA LEU A 15 41.21 -82.38 82.37
C LEU A 15 41.84 -82.43 80.96
N LEU A 16 41.29 -83.19 80.02
CA LEU A 16 41.69 -83.12 78.61
C LEU A 16 40.97 -81.97 77.90
N ARG A 17 41.25 -80.73 78.33
CA ARG A 17 41.05 -79.57 77.44
C ARG A 17 42.22 -79.55 76.47
N GLY A 18 41.96 -79.77 75.19
CA GLY A 18 42.94 -79.58 74.14
C GLY A 18 43.51 -78.17 74.24
N VAL A 19 44.79 -78.06 74.61
CA VAL A 19 45.50 -76.79 74.57
C VAL A 19 45.72 -76.48 73.10
N VAL A 20 44.92 -75.58 72.54
CA VAL A 20 45.22 -74.98 71.24
C VAL A 20 46.28 -73.94 71.52
N ALA A 21 47.55 -74.25 71.24
CA ALA A 21 48.63 -73.28 71.37
C ALA A 21 48.52 -72.27 70.23
N GLN A 22 48.16 -71.03 70.55
CA GLN A 22 48.34 -69.89 69.64
C GLN A 22 49.76 -69.36 69.82
N GLU A 23 50.47 -69.14 68.72
CA GLU A 23 51.84 -68.65 68.76
C GLU A 23 51.88 -67.16 68.41
N ARG A 24 52.47 -66.35 69.30
CA ARG A 24 52.87 -64.99 68.97
C ARG A 24 54.37 -64.92 68.87
N LEU A 25 54.89 -64.61 67.69
CA LEU A 25 56.29 -64.27 67.51
C LEU A 25 56.45 -62.76 67.65
N SER A 26 57.23 -62.34 68.65
CA SER A 26 57.50 -60.92 68.91
C SER A 26 58.99 -60.67 69.11
N ASP A 27 59.46 -59.50 68.68
CA ASP A 27 60.82 -59.02 68.92
C ASP A 27 60.95 -58.15 70.19
N GLY A 28 59.89 -58.08 71.00
CA GLY A 28 59.87 -57.34 72.26
C GLY A 28 59.66 -55.83 72.12
N THR A 29 59.50 -55.31 70.90
CA THR A 29 59.28 -53.86 70.68
C THR A 29 57.86 -53.39 71.02
N VAL A 30 56.92 -54.31 71.18
CA VAL A 30 55.54 -54.04 71.59
C VAL A 30 55.40 -54.32 73.09
N SER A 31 55.33 -53.27 73.91
CA SER A 31 55.11 -53.36 75.36
C SER A 31 53.61 -53.46 75.69
N GLY A 32 53.20 -54.49 76.44
CA GLY A 32 51.82 -54.67 76.92
C GLY A 32 51.30 -56.10 76.72
N SER A 33 50.51 -56.62 77.67
CA SER A 33 49.88 -57.94 77.61
C SER A 33 48.58 -57.92 76.80
N SER A 34 48.61 -57.38 75.57
CA SER A 34 47.44 -57.47 74.70
C SER A 34 47.11 -58.95 74.44
N PRO A 35 45.83 -59.35 74.57
CA PRO A 35 45.42 -60.71 74.26
C PRO A 35 45.76 -61.00 72.80
N ILE A 36 46.31 -62.20 72.55
CA ILE A 36 46.58 -62.69 71.20
C ILE A 36 45.26 -62.68 70.41
N ASN A 37 45.31 -62.29 69.14
CA ASN A 37 44.14 -62.30 68.27
C ASN A 37 43.55 -63.72 68.22
N GLN A 38 42.31 -63.88 68.72
CA GLN A 38 41.67 -65.19 68.85
C GLN A 38 41.47 -65.91 67.51
N ASN A 39 41.49 -65.18 66.39
CA ASN A 39 41.36 -65.72 65.04
C ASN A 39 42.72 -66.03 64.38
N ALA A 40 43.84 -65.82 65.07
CA ALA A 40 45.18 -66.08 64.55
C ALA A 40 45.81 -67.31 65.22
N ILE A 41 46.27 -68.27 64.40
CA ILE A 41 47.16 -69.34 64.88
C ILE A 41 48.59 -68.81 65.05
N LEU A 42 49.01 -67.88 64.17
CA LEU A 42 50.28 -67.16 64.23
C LEU A 42 50.02 -65.65 64.24
N GLU A 43 50.48 -64.97 65.29
CA GLU A 43 50.51 -63.51 65.37
C GLU A 43 51.96 -63.01 65.32
N LEU A 44 52.25 -62.05 64.44
CA LEU A 44 53.56 -61.42 64.33
C LEU A 44 53.47 -60.00 64.91
N SER A 45 54.18 -59.76 66.01
CA SER A 45 54.08 -58.51 66.78
C SER A 45 55.43 -57.79 66.86
N SER A 46 55.59 -56.74 66.06
CA SER A 46 56.75 -55.85 66.05
C SER A 46 56.32 -54.42 65.68
N ARG A 47 56.98 -53.40 66.24
CA ARG A 47 56.80 -51.99 65.86
C ARG A 47 57.62 -51.58 64.64
N ASN A 48 58.66 -52.33 64.30
CA ASN A 48 59.67 -51.90 63.35
C ASN A 48 60.13 -53.01 62.38
N LYS A 49 59.57 -54.22 62.47
CA LYS A 49 59.80 -55.32 61.53
C LYS A 49 58.50 -55.76 60.89
N GLY A 50 58.59 -56.19 59.64
CA GLY A 50 57.48 -56.78 58.89
C GLY A 50 57.75 -58.25 58.57
N VAL A 51 56.82 -58.84 57.84
CA VAL A 51 56.96 -60.20 57.32
C VAL A 51 57.69 -60.15 55.98
N LEU A 52 58.91 -60.67 55.94
CA LEU A 52 59.58 -60.90 54.66
C LEU A 52 59.02 -62.17 54.03
N HIS A 53 58.18 -62.02 53.01
CA HIS A 53 57.58 -63.15 52.31
C HIS A 53 58.63 -63.93 51.52
N THR A 54 58.40 -65.23 51.32
CA THR A 54 59.26 -66.07 50.48
C THR A 54 59.34 -65.48 49.08
N ARG A 55 60.56 -65.25 48.59
CA ARG A 55 60.81 -64.76 47.24
C ARG A 55 60.70 -65.88 46.25
N VAL A 56 59.86 -65.70 45.24
CA VAL A 56 59.52 -66.72 44.26
C VAL A 56 59.57 -66.10 42.87
N ALA A 57 60.12 -66.80 41.89
CA ALA A 57 60.11 -66.38 40.50
C ALA A 57 58.86 -66.93 39.80
N LEU A 58 57.77 -66.13 39.77
CA LEU A 58 56.54 -66.52 39.07
C LEU A 58 56.69 -66.34 37.56
N GLU A 59 56.00 -67.17 36.79
CA GLU A 59 56.04 -67.08 35.31
C GLU A 59 54.83 -66.36 34.71
N MET A 60 53.63 -66.66 35.19
CA MET A 60 52.37 -66.00 34.83
C MET A 60 51.30 -66.34 35.87
N THR A 61 50.22 -65.57 35.96
CA THR A 61 49.24 -65.72 37.06
C THR A 61 48.53 -67.08 37.06
N THR A 62 48.27 -67.66 35.89
CA THR A 62 47.54 -68.94 35.74
C THR A 62 48.41 -70.19 35.85
N LYS A 63 49.71 -70.05 36.14
CA LYS A 63 50.64 -71.18 36.26
C LYS A 63 51.12 -71.31 37.71
N ALA A 64 51.00 -72.51 38.28
CA ALA A 64 51.40 -72.79 39.66
C ALA A 64 52.92 -72.65 39.91
N THR A 65 53.73 -72.71 38.85
CA THR A 65 55.19 -72.67 38.90
C THR A 65 55.72 -71.52 39.78
N PRO A 66 56.69 -71.78 40.66
CA PRO A 66 57.48 -73.01 40.79
C PRO A 66 56.84 -74.14 41.62
N MET A 67 55.62 -73.96 42.12
CA MET A 67 54.87 -75.03 42.79
C MET A 67 54.29 -76.02 41.76
N GLN A 68 53.96 -77.24 42.21
CA GLN A 68 53.33 -78.26 41.35
C GLN A 68 51.82 -78.01 41.16
N SER A 69 51.17 -77.31 42.09
CA SER A 69 49.75 -76.94 42.03
C SER A 69 49.49 -75.60 42.73
N HIS A 70 48.35 -74.98 42.41
CA HIS A 70 47.89 -73.78 43.10
C HIS A 70 47.36 -74.15 44.50
N VAL A 71 47.75 -73.40 45.52
CA VAL A 71 47.40 -73.65 46.92
C VAL A 71 46.76 -72.40 47.51
N ALA A 72 45.45 -72.44 47.73
CA ALA A 72 44.69 -71.29 48.23
C ALA A 72 45.26 -70.75 49.55
N GLY A 73 45.39 -69.43 49.66
CA GLY A 73 45.91 -68.72 50.83
C GLY A 73 47.44 -68.63 50.89
N LEU A 74 48.18 -69.28 49.99
CA LEU A 74 49.64 -69.17 49.93
C LEU A 74 50.04 -67.76 49.48
N MET A 75 50.92 -67.09 50.25
CA MET A 75 51.42 -65.75 49.92
C MET A 75 52.93 -65.76 49.66
N VAL A 76 53.35 -65.08 48.60
CA VAL A 76 54.75 -64.99 48.15
C VAL A 76 55.07 -63.59 47.66
N TYR A 77 56.35 -63.24 47.62
CA TYR A 77 56.82 -62.07 46.89
C TYR A 77 57.39 -62.51 45.55
N ASN A 78 56.75 -62.11 44.44
CA ASN A 78 57.27 -62.37 43.11
C ASN A 78 58.50 -61.50 42.82
N THR A 79 59.57 -62.09 42.28
CA THR A 79 60.79 -61.35 41.88
C THR A 79 60.85 -61.04 40.39
N GLU A 80 60.02 -61.69 39.57
CA GLU A 80 60.12 -61.60 38.12
C GLU A 80 59.17 -60.56 37.51
N ARG A 81 59.60 -59.96 36.40
CA ARG A 81 58.71 -59.28 35.46
C ARG A 81 58.62 -60.13 34.21
N LYS A 82 57.62 -61.02 34.17
CA LYS A 82 57.48 -62.02 33.11
C LYS A 82 56.00 -62.21 32.81
N ASN A 83 55.62 -62.20 31.53
CA ASN A 83 54.20 -62.25 31.11
C ASN A 83 53.33 -61.21 31.85
N ASP A 84 52.30 -61.66 32.56
CA ASP A 84 51.35 -60.85 33.32
C ASP A 84 51.74 -60.68 34.80
N VAL A 85 52.87 -61.23 35.24
CA VAL A 85 53.39 -61.03 36.61
C VAL A 85 54.45 -59.93 36.65
N VAL A 86 54.43 -59.17 37.73
CA VAL A 86 55.39 -58.11 38.05
C VAL A 86 55.95 -58.32 39.45
N PRO A 87 57.10 -57.74 39.82
CA PRO A 87 57.60 -57.85 41.19
C PRO A 87 56.58 -57.26 42.18
N GLY A 88 56.19 -58.03 43.20
CA GLY A 88 55.13 -57.65 44.13
C GLY A 88 54.62 -58.81 45.00
N ILE A 89 53.74 -58.52 45.95
CA ILE A 89 53.13 -59.54 46.80
C ILE A 89 51.98 -60.18 46.03
N TYR A 90 51.97 -61.51 45.97
CA TYR A 90 50.88 -62.30 45.41
C TYR A 90 50.31 -63.22 46.48
N TYR A 91 48.99 -63.40 46.48
CA TYR A 91 48.35 -64.53 47.13
C TYR A 91 47.80 -65.47 46.07
N ASN A 92 47.76 -66.76 46.38
CA ASN A 92 47.12 -67.74 45.53
C ASN A 92 45.66 -67.94 45.97
N ASP A 93 44.72 -67.93 45.04
CA ASP A 93 43.29 -68.13 45.33
C ASP A 93 42.84 -69.60 45.24
N GLY A 94 43.77 -70.52 44.98
CA GLY A 94 43.52 -71.95 44.71
C GLY A 94 43.50 -72.29 43.23
N THR A 95 43.43 -71.29 42.34
CA THR A 95 43.36 -71.48 40.89
C THR A 95 44.37 -70.62 40.11
N LYS A 96 44.82 -69.51 40.68
CA LYS A 96 45.79 -68.59 40.09
C LYS A 96 46.50 -67.74 41.15
N TRP A 97 47.56 -67.05 40.75
CA TRP A 97 48.21 -66.00 41.52
C TRP A 97 47.49 -64.67 41.31
N VAL A 98 47.08 -64.02 42.38
CA VAL A 98 46.45 -62.70 42.37
C VAL A 98 47.44 -61.69 42.94
N LEU A 99 47.76 -60.66 42.16
CA LEU A 99 48.59 -59.56 42.63
C LEU A 99 47.82 -58.81 43.73
N ALA A 100 48.42 -58.73 44.91
CA ALA A 100 47.87 -57.95 46.02
C ALA A 100 48.19 -56.45 45.80
N SER A 101 47.62 -55.85 44.75
CA SER A 101 47.71 -54.41 44.45
C SER A 101 46.32 -53.78 44.33
N LYS A 102 46.24 -52.48 44.60
CA LYS A 102 45.02 -51.67 44.41
C LYS A 102 44.92 -51.34 42.90
N GLY A 103 43.89 -51.86 42.21
CA GLY A 103 43.81 -52.00 40.74
C GLY A 103 43.82 -50.72 39.88
N SER A 104 44.13 -50.90 38.60
CA SER A 104 44.53 -49.91 37.57
C SER A 104 43.43 -49.10 36.84
N ALA A 105 42.22 -49.00 37.39
CA ALA A 105 41.26 -47.90 37.16
C ALA A 105 40.12 -48.12 38.16
N THR A 106 40.07 -47.33 39.22
CA THR A 106 39.01 -47.43 40.23
C THR A 106 38.21 -46.12 40.27
N ASN A 107 36.90 -46.23 40.51
CA ASN A 107 35.94 -45.14 40.81
C ASN A 107 35.47 -44.27 39.63
N ILE A 108 34.67 -44.80 38.69
CA ILE A 108 33.78 -43.94 37.89
C ILE A 108 32.63 -43.49 38.82
N SER A 109 32.46 -42.18 39.00
CA SER A 109 31.39 -41.56 39.79
C SER A 109 30.64 -40.53 38.95
N TYR A 110 29.32 -40.47 39.10
CA TYR A 110 28.47 -39.46 38.46
C TYR A 110 27.81 -38.59 39.52
N HIS A 111 27.96 -37.28 39.39
CA HIS A 111 27.33 -36.28 40.26
C HIS A 111 26.05 -35.73 39.59
N PRO A 112 24.84 -36.06 40.09
CA PRO A 112 23.59 -35.74 39.38
C PRO A 112 23.20 -34.26 39.39
N GLU A 113 23.74 -33.44 40.30
CA GLU A 113 23.47 -31.99 40.35
C GLU A 113 24.38 -31.19 39.40
N THR A 114 25.63 -31.65 39.22
CA THR A 114 26.62 -30.98 38.38
C THR A 114 26.81 -31.67 37.02
N TYR A 115 26.13 -32.79 36.79
CA TYR A 115 26.25 -33.63 35.59
C TYR A 115 27.70 -34.06 35.28
N GLU A 116 28.56 -34.13 36.30
CA GLU A 116 29.98 -34.43 36.12
C GLU A 116 30.24 -35.94 36.29
N ILE A 117 30.94 -36.53 35.31
CA ILE A 117 31.51 -37.87 35.42
C ILE A 117 32.98 -37.74 35.83
N SER A 118 33.35 -38.31 36.97
CA SER A 118 34.72 -38.32 37.49
C SER A 118 35.28 -39.73 37.50
N PHE A 119 36.54 -39.91 37.10
CA PHE A 119 37.28 -41.17 37.20
C PHE A 119 38.79 -40.94 37.39
N ILE A 120 39.53 -41.99 37.73
CA ILE A 120 40.99 -41.96 37.79
C ILE A 120 41.55 -42.66 36.54
N ASP A 121 42.40 -41.97 35.77
CA ASP A 121 43.00 -42.50 34.55
C ASP A 121 44.07 -43.59 34.84
N ILE A 122 44.62 -44.18 33.77
CA ILE A 122 45.65 -45.22 33.85
C ILE A 122 46.96 -44.76 34.51
N ASN A 123 47.19 -43.45 34.61
CA ASN A 123 48.36 -42.83 35.21
C ASN A 123 48.10 -42.39 36.67
N GLY A 124 46.88 -42.59 37.19
CA GLY A 124 46.48 -42.19 38.53
C GLY A 124 45.96 -40.75 38.66
N ASN A 125 45.72 -40.05 37.55
CA ASN A 125 45.21 -38.68 37.57
C ASN A 125 43.67 -38.64 37.63
N PRO A 126 43.07 -37.73 38.41
CA PRO A 126 41.63 -37.50 38.37
C PRO A 126 41.25 -36.82 37.04
N VAL A 127 40.30 -37.41 36.33
CA VAL A 127 39.69 -36.86 35.11
C VAL A 127 38.23 -36.54 35.41
N LYS A 128 37.81 -35.34 35.00
CA LYS A 128 36.43 -34.84 35.10
C LYS A 128 35.89 -34.58 33.70
N LEU A 129 34.70 -35.10 33.43
CA LEU A 129 33.96 -34.86 32.20
C LEU A 129 32.64 -34.18 32.55
N ASP A 130 32.43 -32.98 32.04
CA ASP A 130 31.16 -32.26 32.15
C ASP A 130 30.19 -32.79 31.07
N PHE A 131 29.22 -33.60 31.49
CA PHE A 131 28.27 -34.20 30.57
C PHE A 131 27.27 -33.17 30.02
N SER A 132 26.94 -32.12 30.78
CA SER A 132 26.07 -31.04 30.32
C SER A 132 26.74 -30.26 29.19
N LYS A 133 28.04 -29.94 29.33
CA LYS A 133 28.82 -29.32 28.27
C LYS A 133 28.88 -30.19 27.02
N ILE A 134 29.16 -31.48 27.15
CA ILE A 134 29.22 -32.40 26.00
C ILE A 134 27.88 -32.42 25.26
N VAL A 135 26.75 -32.48 25.98
CA VAL A 135 25.42 -32.43 25.35
C VAL A 135 25.19 -31.09 24.64
N ASN A 136 25.46 -29.96 25.30
CA ASN A 136 25.25 -28.63 24.72
C ASN A 136 26.16 -28.37 23.50
N ASP A 137 27.41 -28.84 23.52
CA ASP A 137 28.35 -28.72 22.41
C ASP A 137 27.90 -29.55 21.17
N ASN A 138 27.04 -30.55 21.36
CA ASN A 138 26.52 -31.42 20.31
C ASN A 138 25.02 -31.23 20.02
N GLN A 139 24.38 -30.23 20.65
CA GLN A 139 23.01 -29.88 20.30
C GLN A 139 22.98 -29.22 18.92
N THR A 140 22.04 -29.67 18.10
CA THR A 140 21.74 -29.00 16.83
C THR A 140 20.65 -27.96 17.06
N ILE A 141 20.97 -26.69 16.80
CA ILE A 141 20.02 -25.59 16.89
C ILE A 141 19.48 -25.32 15.49
N THR A 142 18.17 -25.46 15.31
CA THR A 142 17.47 -24.94 14.12
C THR A 142 16.78 -23.62 14.50
N THR A 143 16.70 -22.70 13.56
CA THR A 143 16.02 -21.41 13.78
C THR A 143 14.98 -21.16 12.71
N LEU A 144 13.84 -20.61 13.09
CA LEU A 144 12.84 -20.07 12.18
C LEU A 144 12.66 -18.58 12.50
N VAL A 145 13.06 -17.72 11.58
CA VAL A 145 13.03 -16.26 11.75
C VAL A 145 11.98 -15.66 10.83
N ASP A 146 11.08 -14.85 11.38
CA ASP A 146 10.08 -14.07 10.64
C ASP A 146 10.72 -12.77 10.13
N ASN A 147 10.71 -12.57 8.82
CA ASN A 147 11.28 -11.38 8.17
C ASN A 147 10.33 -10.16 8.16
N LYS A 148 9.11 -10.28 8.70
CA LYS A 148 8.06 -9.23 8.73
C LYS A 148 7.54 -8.79 7.36
N ASP A 149 7.89 -9.51 6.30
CA ASP A 149 7.41 -9.32 4.92
C ASP A 149 6.58 -10.51 4.40
N GLY A 150 6.24 -11.46 5.28
CA GLY A 150 5.53 -12.69 4.93
C GLY A 150 6.44 -13.84 4.48
N THR A 151 7.76 -13.65 4.53
CA THR A 151 8.75 -14.72 4.40
C THR A 151 9.34 -15.13 5.74
N TYR A 152 9.76 -16.38 5.83
CA TYR A 152 10.46 -16.94 6.98
C TYR A 152 11.77 -17.57 6.55
N VAL A 153 12.84 -17.36 7.31
CA VAL A 153 14.12 -18.06 7.10
C VAL A 153 14.21 -19.21 8.08
N TYR A 154 14.16 -20.44 7.55
CA TYR A 154 14.52 -21.64 8.28
C TYR A 154 16.02 -21.91 8.12
N ILE A 155 16.74 -22.08 9.22
CA ILE A 155 18.14 -22.48 9.22
C ILE A 155 18.22 -23.89 9.79
N SER A 156 18.65 -24.85 8.98
CA SER A 156 18.85 -26.24 9.41
C SER A 156 20.08 -26.38 10.32
N GLU A 157 20.19 -27.55 10.96
CA GLU A 157 21.35 -27.94 11.76
C GLU A 157 22.68 -27.98 10.97
N SER A 158 22.62 -28.11 9.66
CA SER A 158 23.78 -28.04 8.76
C SER A 158 24.13 -26.61 8.32
N GLY A 159 23.41 -25.60 8.81
CA GLY A 159 23.56 -24.20 8.43
C GLY A 159 22.90 -23.84 7.10
N LEU A 160 22.15 -24.76 6.48
CA LEU A 160 21.45 -24.48 5.22
C LEU A 160 20.24 -23.59 5.50
N GLN A 161 20.20 -22.44 4.83
CA GLN A 161 19.05 -21.55 4.88
C GLN A 161 18.03 -21.92 3.82
N THR A 162 16.77 -22.02 4.21
CA THR A 162 15.62 -22.21 3.34
C THR A 162 14.66 -21.04 3.57
N ILE A 163 14.33 -20.32 2.50
CA ILE A 163 13.32 -19.25 2.54
C ILE A 163 11.96 -19.87 2.30
N ILE A 164 11.05 -19.70 3.25
CA ILE A 164 9.65 -20.08 3.15
C ILE A 164 8.86 -18.81 2.84
N ASN A 165 8.31 -18.71 1.63
CA ASN A 165 7.57 -17.52 1.19
C ASN A 165 6.06 -17.79 1.15
N VAL A 166 5.40 -17.55 2.27
CA VAL A 166 3.97 -17.83 2.44
C VAL A 166 3.12 -16.94 1.52
N THR A 167 3.52 -15.68 1.35
CA THR A 167 2.79 -14.72 0.52
C THR A 167 2.85 -15.06 -0.97
N ALA A 168 4.03 -15.46 -1.47
CA ALA A 168 4.18 -15.89 -2.86
C ALA A 168 3.40 -17.18 -3.12
N ASP A 169 3.45 -18.15 -2.21
CA ASP A 169 2.68 -19.39 -2.34
C ASP A 169 1.17 -19.11 -2.38
N ALA A 170 0.68 -18.25 -1.49
CA ALA A 170 -0.71 -17.82 -1.49
C ALA A 170 -1.10 -17.13 -2.81
N THR A 171 -0.25 -16.23 -3.32
CA THR A 171 -0.48 -15.53 -4.59
C THR A 171 -0.53 -16.50 -5.76
N ASN A 172 0.43 -17.42 -5.84
CA ASN A 172 0.47 -18.47 -6.87
C ASN A 172 -0.79 -19.36 -6.83
N ILE A 173 -1.24 -19.74 -5.63
CA ILE A 173 -2.49 -20.51 -5.47
C ILE A 173 -3.68 -19.69 -5.95
N PHE A 174 -3.78 -18.41 -5.60
CA PHE A 174 -4.85 -17.53 -6.07
C PHE A 174 -4.85 -17.39 -7.61
N GLU A 175 -3.67 -17.21 -8.22
CA GLU A 175 -3.55 -17.16 -9.69
C GLU A 175 -3.95 -18.48 -10.35
N GLN A 176 -3.55 -19.62 -9.79
CA GLN A 176 -3.95 -20.93 -10.29
C GLN A 176 -5.47 -21.13 -10.19
N VAL A 177 -6.08 -20.74 -9.08
CA VAL A 177 -7.54 -20.80 -8.87
C VAL A 177 -8.25 -19.90 -9.88
N PHE A 178 -7.81 -18.65 -10.04
CA PHE A 178 -8.42 -17.72 -10.99
C PHE A 178 -8.25 -18.16 -12.44
N ASN A 179 -7.13 -18.77 -12.78
CA ASN A 179 -6.84 -19.27 -14.13
C ASN A 179 -7.41 -20.66 -14.42
N SER A 180 -7.91 -21.37 -13.41
CA SER A 180 -8.49 -22.70 -13.55
C SER A 180 -9.69 -22.69 -14.50
N GLU A 181 -9.56 -23.41 -15.62
CA GLU A 181 -10.63 -23.55 -16.61
C GLU A 181 -11.88 -24.19 -16.00
N LYS A 182 -11.71 -25.14 -15.07
CA LYS A 182 -12.82 -25.75 -14.33
C LYS A 182 -13.62 -24.71 -13.54
N ILE A 183 -12.93 -23.85 -12.76
CA ILE A 183 -13.58 -22.84 -11.92
C ILE A 183 -14.22 -21.75 -12.79
N LYS A 184 -13.54 -21.32 -13.85
CA LYS A 184 -14.12 -20.40 -14.84
C LYS A 184 -15.41 -20.98 -15.43
N ASN A 185 -15.42 -22.26 -15.80
CA ASN A 185 -16.60 -22.92 -16.35
C ASN A 185 -17.74 -23.02 -15.34
N GLU A 186 -17.47 -23.37 -14.07
CA GLU A 186 -18.50 -23.38 -13.00
C GLU A 186 -19.08 -21.98 -12.76
N PHE A 187 -18.24 -20.93 -12.77
CA PHE A 187 -18.70 -19.54 -12.60
C PHE A 187 -19.53 -19.07 -13.81
N ILE A 188 -19.13 -19.48 -15.01
CA ILE A 188 -19.88 -19.25 -16.24
C ILE A 188 -21.23 -19.99 -16.19
N GLU A 189 -21.28 -21.23 -15.71
CA GLU A 189 -22.54 -21.98 -15.52
C GLU A 189 -23.47 -21.30 -14.52
N LEU A 190 -22.94 -20.78 -13.40
CA LEU A 190 -23.72 -20.00 -12.44
C LEU A 190 -24.32 -18.73 -13.07
N ILE A 191 -23.55 -18.02 -13.90
CA ILE A 191 -24.03 -16.81 -14.60
C ILE A 191 -25.02 -17.16 -15.73
N LYS A 192 -24.88 -18.34 -16.36
CA LYS A 192 -25.78 -18.85 -17.39
C LYS A 192 -27.18 -19.18 -16.87
N ASP A 193 -27.28 -19.66 -15.63
CA ASP A 193 -28.57 -20.01 -15.01
C ASP A 193 -29.39 -18.75 -14.61
N ALA A 194 -28.75 -17.58 -14.60
CA ALA A 194 -29.40 -16.28 -14.47
C ALA A 194 -29.75 -15.71 -15.86
N GLY A 195 -30.77 -16.26 -16.51
CA GLY A 195 -31.29 -15.72 -17.77
C GLY A 195 -31.63 -14.22 -17.65
N GLY A 196 -31.22 -13.42 -18.65
CA GLY A 196 -31.54 -11.98 -18.74
C GLY A 196 -30.38 -11.01 -18.53
N ASN A 197 -29.15 -11.49 -18.34
CA ASN A 197 -27.99 -10.61 -18.21
C ASN A 197 -27.64 -9.95 -19.56
N VAL A 198 -27.75 -8.62 -19.63
CA VAL A 198 -27.33 -7.79 -20.76
C VAL A 198 -25.92 -7.27 -20.49
N TYR A 199 -25.00 -7.43 -21.44
CA TYR A 199 -23.63 -6.92 -21.36
C TYR A 199 -23.33 -6.01 -22.55
N TYR A 200 -22.51 -4.98 -22.32
CA TYR A 200 -22.12 -3.98 -23.32
C TYR A 200 -20.64 -4.14 -23.68
N LYS A 201 -20.33 -4.40 -24.96
CA LYS A 201 -18.97 -4.60 -25.46
C LYS A 201 -18.87 -4.18 -26.93
N ASP A 202 -17.75 -3.56 -27.33
CA ASP A 202 -17.46 -3.18 -28.72
C ASP A 202 -18.58 -2.34 -29.37
N GLY A 203 -19.22 -1.48 -28.58
CA GLY A 203 -20.31 -0.61 -29.04
C GLY A 203 -21.70 -1.26 -29.07
N LYS A 204 -21.85 -2.51 -28.63
CA LYS A 204 -23.08 -3.32 -28.78
C LYS A 204 -23.61 -3.81 -27.45
N PHE A 205 -24.93 -3.80 -27.28
CA PHE A 205 -25.62 -4.51 -26.20
C PHE A 205 -25.93 -5.93 -26.65
N THR A 206 -25.58 -6.92 -25.85
CA THR A 206 -25.77 -8.34 -26.16
C THR A 206 -26.30 -9.06 -24.93
N PHE A 207 -27.13 -10.06 -25.14
CA PHE A 207 -27.64 -10.91 -24.06
C PHE A 207 -27.49 -12.38 -24.44
N LEU A 208 -27.38 -13.23 -23.42
CA LEU A 208 -27.36 -14.68 -23.60
C LEU A 208 -28.79 -15.21 -23.58
N THR A 209 -29.19 -15.94 -24.63
CA THR A 209 -30.49 -16.60 -24.70
C THR A 209 -30.50 -17.85 -23.82
N ASN A 210 -31.70 -18.36 -23.53
CA ASN A 210 -31.88 -19.63 -22.81
C ASN A 210 -31.28 -20.84 -23.57
N GLU A 211 -30.96 -20.67 -24.85
CA GLU A 211 -30.31 -21.67 -25.72
C GLU A 211 -28.79 -21.51 -25.74
N SER A 212 -28.23 -20.65 -24.87
CA SER A 212 -26.80 -20.32 -24.78
C SER A 212 -26.22 -19.66 -26.03
N GLU A 213 -27.05 -18.97 -26.81
CA GLU A 213 -26.60 -18.16 -27.94
C GLU A 213 -26.54 -16.68 -27.55
N PHE A 214 -25.51 -15.97 -28.02
CA PHE A 214 -25.45 -14.52 -27.84
C PHE A 214 -26.25 -13.81 -28.93
N LYS A 215 -27.22 -12.99 -28.52
CA LYS A 215 -27.99 -12.13 -29.42
C LYS A 215 -27.69 -10.66 -29.14
N GLU A 216 -27.50 -9.90 -30.22
CA GLU A 216 -27.34 -8.46 -30.17
C GLU A 216 -28.69 -7.76 -30.04
N ILE A 217 -28.75 -6.74 -29.20
CA ILE A 217 -29.89 -5.83 -29.08
C ILE A 217 -29.61 -4.65 -30.01
N LEU A 218 -30.25 -4.67 -31.18
CA LEU A 218 -30.16 -3.57 -32.14
C LEU A 218 -31.18 -2.49 -31.76
N LEU A 219 -30.74 -1.50 -30.98
CA LEU A 219 -31.59 -0.37 -30.58
C LEU A 219 -32.17 0.36 -31.80
N LYS A 220 -31.44 0.41 -32.92
CA LYS A 220 -31.92 0.98 -34.19
C LYS A 220 -33.20 0.28 -34.66
N GLU A 221 -33.22 -1.05 -34.70
CA GLU A 221 -34.41 -1.81 -35.14
C GLU A 221 -35.58 -1.68 -34.15
N LEU A 222 -35.29 -1.60 -32.84
CA LEU A 222 -36.31 -1.34 -31.81
C LEU A 222 -36.90 0.07 -31.94
N VAL A 223 -36.10 1.08 -32.27
CA VAL A 223 -36.58 2.44 -32.49
C VAL A 223 -37.35 2.52 -33.80
N GLU A 224 -36.82 2.01 -34.90
CA GLU A 224 -37.49 1.98 -36.21
C GLU A 224 -38.84 1.25 -36.18
N SER A 225 -38.95 0.18 -35.38
CA SER A 225 -40.22 -0.56 -35.23
C SER A 225 -41.25 0.14 -34.33
N ASN A 226 -40.86 1.15 -33.55
CA ASN A 226 -41.73 1.85 -32.60
C ASN A 226 -41.80 3.37 -32.81
N GLU A 227 -41.13 3.90 -33.83
CA GLU A 227 -41.18 5.31 -34.20
C GLU A 227 -42.49 5.62 -34.95
N THR A 228 -43.19 6.68 -34.52
CA THR A 228 -44.45 7.10 -35.16
C THR A 228 -44.17 8.21 -36.17
N LEU A 229 -43.98 7.85 -37.44
CA LEU A 229 -43.97 8.85 -38.51
C LEU A 229 -45.41 9.36 -38.73
N THR A 230 -45.66 10.63 -38.40
CA THR A 230 -46.99 11.26 -38.56
C THR A 230 -46.85 12.44 -39.50
N VAL A 231 -47.40 12.34 -40.72
CA VAL A 231 -47.41 13.47 -41.67
C VAL A 231 -48.85 13.95 -41.84
N LEU A 232 -49.10 15.20 -41.44
CA LEU A 232 -50.35 15.91 -41.65
C LEU A 232 -50.11 17.05 -42.65
N SER A 233 -50.76 16.98 -43.81
CA SER A 233 -50.60 17.95 -44.90
C SER A 233 -51.94 18.60 -45.23
N TYR A 234 -51.95 19.92 -45.44
CA TYR A 234 -53.13 20.67 -45.88
C TYR A 234 -53.01 21.03 -47.36
N LEU A 235 -54.06 20.77 -48.13
CA LEU A 235 -54.18 21.07 -49.56
C LEU A 235 -55.20 22.21 -49.76
N PRO A 236 -54.74 23.47 -49.86
CA PRO A 236 -55.62 24.64 -49.86
C PRO A 236 -56.51 24.74 -51.10
N SER A 237 -56.06 24.18 -52.23
CA SER A 237 -56.76 24.22 -53.52
C SER A 237 -58.06 23.42 -53.53
N VAL A 238 -58.17 22.42 -52.63
CA VAL A 238 -59.34 21.54 -52.50
C VAL A 238 -59.88 21.50 -51.07
N ASN A 239 -59.34 22.35 -50.17
CA ASN A 239 -59.68 22.43 -48.75
C ASN A 239 -59.68 21.05 -48.03
N GLN A 240 -58.64 20.25 -48.26
CA GLN A 240 -58.51 18.91 -47.68
C GLN A 240 -57.31 18.80 -46.77
N LEU A 241 -57.46 17.99 -45.73
CA LEU A 241 -56.36 17.54 -44.86
C LEU A 241 -56.02 16.09 -45.23
N THR A 242 -54.76 15.82 -45.55
CA THR A 242 -54.28 14.46 -45.79
C THR A 242 -53.40 14.03 -44.63
N TYR A 243 -53.75 12.90 -44.03
CA TYR A 243 -53.04 12.23 -42.96
C TYR A 243 -52.43 10.94 -43.50
N GLN A 244 -51.14 10.73 -43.34
CA GLN A 244 -50.50 9.44 -43.64
C GLN A 244 -50.08 8.77 -42.33
N ASP A 245 -50.56 7.53 -42.13
CA ASP A 245 -50.23 6.72 -40.95
C ASP A 245 -48.87 6.01 -41.09
N GLU A 246 -48.46 5.36 -40.00
CA GLU A 246 -47.16 4.69 -39.85
C GLU A 246 -46.94 3.51 -40.81
N LYS A 247 -48.00 3.04 -41.48
CA LYS A 247 -47.95 1.98 -42.50
C LYS A 247 -47.95 2.54 -43.93
N GLY A 248 -47.86 3.86 -44.04
CA GLY A 248 -47.91 4.58 -45.31
C GLY A 248 -49.32 4.74 -45.87
N ALA A 249 -50.37 4.36 -45.14
CA ALA A 249 -51.74 4.50 -45.62
C ALA A 249 -52.23 5.94 -45.42
N SER A 250 -52.67 6.56 -46.51
CA SER A 250 -53.18 7.93 -46.50
C SER A 250 -54.69 7.96 -46.29
N ARG A 251 -55.16 8.87 -45.44
CA ARG A 251 -56.57 9.24 -45.25
C ARG A 251 -56.74 10.70 -45.57
N THR A 252 -57.80 11.02 -46.29
CA THR A 252 -58.13 12.38 -46.67
C THR A 252 -59.41 12.81 -45.99
N PHE A 253 -59.37 13.96 -45.33
CA PHE A 253 -60.50 14.60 -44.68
C PHE A 253 -60.86 15.85 -45.47
N ASP A 254 -62.04 15.84 -46.06
CA ASP A 254 -62.63 17.03 -46.69
C ASP A 254 -63.15 17.97 -45.60
N LEU A 255 -62.61 19.20 -45.56
CA LEU A 255 -63.02 20.21 -44.59
C LEU A 255 -64.25 21.01 -45.06
N GLY A 256 -64.88 20.60 -46.16
CA GLY A 256 -66.09 21.17 -46.70
C GLY A 256 -65.82 22.29 -47.70
N THR A 257 -66.89 22.93 -48.14
CA THR A 257 -66.84 23.90 -49.24
C THR A 257 -66.40 25.29 -48.80
N GLY A 258 -65.35 25.78 -49.46
CA GLY A 258 -64.78 27.12 -49.33
C GLY A 258 -63.33 27.09 -48.84
N SER A 259 -62.52 28.08 -49.25
CA SER A 259 -61.09 28.16 -48.93
C SER A 259 -60.73 29.56 -48.45
N LEU A 260 -59.74 29.66 -47.55
CA LEU A 260 -59.22 30.92 -47.06
C LEU A 260 -57.75 31.04 -47.47
N VAL A 261 -57.43 32.09 -48.23
CA VAL A 261 -56.07 32.36 -48.68
C VAL A 261 -55.65 33.74 -48.17
N TYR A 262 -54.56 33.79 -47.41
CA TYR A 262 -53.99 35.04 -46.91
C TYR A 262 -52.87 35.52 -47.83
N ASN A 263 -52.89 36.80 -48.19
CA ASN A 263 -51.83 37.46 -48.95
C ASN A 263 -51.06 38.45 -48.05
N GLU A 264 -49.88 38.04 -47.60
CA GLU A 264 -49.00 38.86 -46.75
C GLU A 264 -48.61 40.20 -47.38
N LYS A 265 -48.47 40.27 -48.72
CA LYS A 265 -48.05 41.50 -49.40
C LYS A 265 -49.16 42.55 -49.43
N THR A 266 -50.41 42.12 -49.56
CA THR A 266 -51.57 43.02 -49.60
C THR A 266 -52.29 43.13 -48.27
N ASN A 267 -51.96 42.28 -47.29
CA ASN A 267 -52.65 42.13 -46.01
C ASN A 267 -54.16 41.88 -46.18
N VAL A 268 -54.53 41.11 -47.21
CA VAL A 268 -55.90 40.73 -47.54
C VAL A 268 -56.10 39.25 -47.27
N LEU A 269 -57.20 38.91 -46.59
CA LEU A 269 -57.68 37.55 -46.47
C LEU A 269 -58.80 37.34 -47.50
N THR A 270 -58.58 36.45 -48.46
CA THR A 270 -59.57 36.12 -49.50
C THR A 270 -60.31 34.85 -49.11
N TYR A 271 -61.62 34.97 -48.90
CA TYR A 271 -62.52 33.82 -48.74
C TYR A 271 -63.09 33.43 -50.09
N VAL A 272 -62.97 32.17 -50.48
CA VAL A 272 -63.63 31.60 -51.65
C VAL A 272 -64.78 30.73 -51.16
N ASP A 273 -66.00 30.98 -51.62
CA ASP A 273 -67.16 30.18 -51.24
C ASP A 273 -67.28 28.87 -52.06
N ALA A 274 -68.31 28.07 -51.74
CA ALA A 274 -68.63 26.80 -52.40
C ALA A 274 -68.87 26.91 -53.92
N LYS A 275 -69.12 28.12 -54.43
CA LYS A 275 -69.41 28.40 -55.84
C LYS A 275 -68.22 29.07 -56.54
N GLY A 276 -67.08 29.21 -55.86
CA GLY A 276 -65.88 29.86 -56.39
C GLY A 276 -65.89 31.39 -56.29
N ILE A 277 -66.85 31.99 -55.56
CA ILE A 277 -66.93 33.44 -55.41
C ILE A 277 -65.92 33.88 -54.34
N THR A 278 -65.03 34.78 -54.72
CA THR A 278 -64.01 35.38 -53.84
C THR A 278 -64.55 36.61 -53.14
N THR A 279 -64.40 36.68 -51.81
CA THR A 279 -64.67 37.86 -50.98
C THR A 279 -63.37 38.27 -50.30
N ASP A 280 -62.90 39.48 -50.59
CA ASP A 280 -61.70 40.03 -49.98
C ASP A 280 -62.03 40.76 -48.67
N ILE A 281 -61.34 40.36 -47.61
CA ILE A 281 -61.40 41.00 -46.30
C ILE A 281 -60.06 41.71 -46.10
N THR A 282 -60.07 43.04 -46.24
CA THR A 282 -58.88 43.85 -45.97
C THR A 282 -58.67 43.95 -44.46
N LEU A 283 -57.51 43.51 -43.97
CA LEU A 283 -57.18 43.57 -42.55
C LEU A 283 -56.57 44.93 -42.20
N ASN A 284 -56.96 45.48 -41.05
CA ASN A 284 -56.48 46.78 -40.57
C ASN A 284 -54.95 46.78 -40.45
N LYS A 285 -54.31 47.80 -41.03
CA LYS A 285 -52.89 48.11 -40.82
C LYS A 285 -52.80 49.35 -39.92
N THR A 286 -52.04 49.26 -38.84
CA THR A 286 -51.72 50.39 -37.96
C THR A 286 -50.22 50.40 -37.74
N ASP A 287 -49.61 51.58 -37.81
CA ASP A 287 -48.17 51.73 -37.59
C ASP A 287 -47.94 52.58 -36.32
N LEU A 288 -47.03 52.15 -35.45
CA LEU A 288 -46.58 52.90 -34.29
C LEU A 288 -45.06 53.08 -34.41
N ALA A 289 -44.60 54.32 -34.51
CA ALA A 289 -43.20 54.63 -34.71
C ALA A 289 -42.73 55.71 -33.72
N TYR A 290 -41.60 55.47 -33.08
CA TYR A 290 -40.91 56.48 -32.28
C TYR A 290 -39.93 57.24 -33.18
N ASN A 291 -39.98 58.57 -33.14
CA ASN A 291 -39.00 59.43 -33.77
C ASN A 291 -38.06 59.98 -32.68
N ALA A 292 -36.81 59.55 -32.73
CA ALA A 292 -35.80 59.91 -31.75
C ALA A 292 -35.36 61.39 -31.85
N ASP A 293 -35.38 61.96 -33.05
CA ASP A 293 -34.91 63.32 -33.32
C ASP A 293 -35.83 64.37 -32.68
N ASN A 294 -37.15 64.13 -32.75
CA ASN A 294 -38.15 65.02 -32.18
C ASN A 294 -38.77 64.48 -30.87
N LYS A 295 -38.32 63.32 -30.38
CA LYS A 295 -38.81 62.63 -29.18
C LYS A 295 -40.33 62.42 -29.17
N THR A 296 -40.94 62.15 -30.32
CA THR A 296 -42.38 61.88 -30.43
C THR A 296 -42.69 60.41 -30.71
N LEU A 297 -43.82 59.94 -30.19
CA LEU A 297 -44.43 58.66 -30.57
C LEU A 297 -45.59 58.94 -31.53
N ASN A 298 -45.49 58.43 -32.75
CA ASN A 298 -46.44 58.67 -33.82
C ASN A 298 -47.25 57.39 -34.08
N TYR A 299 -48.56 57.47 -33.90
CA TYR A 299 -49.50 56.39 -34.23
C TYR A 299 -50.24 56.74 -35.52
N LYS A 300 -50.16 55.89 -36.54
CA LYS A 300 -50.92 55.99 -37.78
C LYS A 300 -52.04 54.97 -37.79
N ASN A 301 -53.28 55.45 -37.81
CA ASN A 301 -54.45 54.58 -37.85
C ASN A 301 -54.68 54.01 -39.27
N SER A 302 -55.64 53.09 -39.40
CA SER A 302 -55.95 52.39 -40.65
C SER A 302 -56.52 53.29 -41.76
N ASN A 303 -56.91 54.52 -41.44
CA ASN A 303 -57.31 55.55 -42.40
C ASN A 303 -56.13 56.46 -42.80
N GLY A 304 -54.92 56.18 -42.32
CA GLY A 304 -53.71 56.92 -42.59
C GLY A 304 -53.52 58.21 -41.76
N VAL A 305 -54.40 58.48 -40.79
CA VAL A 305 -54.31 59.65 -39.92
C VAL A 305 -53.26 59.41 -38.83
N VAL A 306 -52.33 60.35 -38.69
CA VAL A 306 -51.25 60.30 -37.69
C VAL A 306 -51.63 61.11 -36.46
N GLN A 307 -51.56 60.48 -35.29
CA GLN A 307 -51.59 61.14 -33.98
C GLN A 307 -50.19 61.14 -33.38
N THR A 308 -49.79 62.27 -32.79
CA THR A 308 -48.45 62.50 -32.25
C THR A 308 -48.52 62.70 -30.74
N VAL A 309 -47.73 61.95 -29.98
CA VAL A 309 -47.56 62.10 -28.54
C VAL A 309 -46.14 62.60 -28.26
N MET A 310 -46.00 63.74 -27.57
CA MET A 310 -44.70 64.31 -27.20
C MET A 310 -44.14 63.64 -25.94
N VAL A 311 -43.42 62.53 -26.12
CA VAL A 311 -42.86 61.71 -25.03
C VAL A 311 -41.85 62.53 -24.21
N GLY A 312 -41.04 63.36 -24.88
CA GLY A 312 -40.02 64.19 -24.22
C GLY A 312 -40.57 65.23 -23.24
N ASP A 313 -41.83 65.63 -23.36
CA ASP A 313 -42.46 66.60 -22.44
C ASP A 313 -43.15 65.88 -21.28
N ILE A 314 -43.73 64.70 -21.51
CA ILE A 314 -44.30 63.85 -20.46
C ILE A 314 -43.22 63.43 -19.47
N VAL A 315 -42.05 63.01 -19.97
CA VAL A 315 -40.91 62.61 -19.12
C VAL A 315 -40.43 63.80 -18.27
N ARG A 316 -40.22 64.96 -18.90
CA ARG A 316 -39.73 66.17 -18.20
C ARG A 316 -40.70 66.68 -17.12
N ALA A 317 -42.01 66.45 -17.29
CA ALA A 317 -43.02 66.83 -16.32
C ALA A 317 -43.09 65.90 -15.09
N ASN A 318 -42.44 64.73 -15.11
CA ASN A 318 -42.56 63.71 -14.06
C ASN A 318 -41.23 63.18 -13.52
N GLU A 319 -40.09 63.61 -14.08
CA GLU A 319 -38.77 63.34 -13.49
C GLU A 319 -38.58 64.20 -12.24
N THR A 320 -38.06 63.62 -11.15
CA THR A 320 -37.63 64.37 -9.95
C THR A 320 -36.11 64.53 -9.95
N LEU A 321 -35.58 65.75 -9.81
CA LEU A 321 -34.13 65.97 -9.85
C LEU A 321 -33.48 65.58 -8.52
N THR A 322 -32.52 64.65 -8.57
CA THR A 322 -31.82 64.12 -7.37
C THR A 322 -30.33 64.45 -7.41
N VAL A 323 -29.98 65.75 -7.48
CA VAL A 323 -28.58 66.19 -7.32
C VAL A 323 -28.56 67.31 -6.28
N LEU A 324 -28.05 66.98 -5.08
CA LEU A 324 -27.77 67.95 -4.02
C LEU A 324 -26.26 68.18 -3.96
N ASP A 325 -25.83 69.41 -4.19
CA ASP A 325 -24.45 69.86 -4.05
C ASP A 325 -24.21 70.40 -2.64
N TYR A 326 -23.22 69.86 -1.92
CA TYR A 326 -22.81 70.37 -0.62
C TYR A 326 -21.75 71.47 -0.74
N LEU A 327 -22.10 72.66 -0.26
CA LEU A 327 -21.22 73.83 -0.18
C LEU A 327 -20.53 73.86 1.18
N SER A 328 -19.39 73.18 1.28
CA SER A 328 -18.65 73.01 2.54
C SER A 328 -18.18 74.33 3.20
N GLY A 329 -17.99 75.40 2.43
CA GLY A 329 -17.60 76.71 2.95
C GLY A 329 -18.73 77.46 3.67
N SER A 330 -20.00 77.15 3.37
CA SER A 330 -21.18 77.79 3.97
C SER A 330 -22.11 76.81 4.69
N ASN A 331 -21.73 75.53 4.74
CA ASN A 331 -22.54 74.43 5.29
C ASN A 331 -23.97 74.39 4.73
N GLN A 332 -24.09 74.49 3.41
CA GLN A 332 -25.37 74.53 2.71
C GLN A 332 -25.48 73.37 1.71
N LEU A 333 -26.70 72.87 1.49
CA LEU A 333 -27.02 72.03 0.35
C LEU A 333 -27.72 72.88 -0.71
N LYS A 334 -27.28 72.76 -1.96
CA LYS A 334 -27.89 73.43 -3.11
C LYS A 334 -28.41 72.40 -4.09
N TYR A 335 -29.61 72.60 -4.61
CA TYR A 335 -30.14 71.86 -5.75
C TYR A 335 -30.91 72.78 -6.68
N GLN A 336 -31.21 72.33 -7.90
CA GLN A 336 -32.12 72.99 -8.83
C GLN A 336 -33.37 72.11 -8.96
N ASP A 337 -34.58 72.68 -8.92
CA ASP A 337 -35.78 71.87 -9.11
C ASP A 337 -36.06 71.57 -10.60
N GLU A 338 -37.10 70.80 -10.86
CA GLU A 338 -37.52 70.35 -12.18
C GLU A 338 -37.94 71.51 -13.12
N LYS A 339 -38.22 72.69 -12.55
CA LYS A 339 -38.55 73.91 -13.29
C LYS A 339 -37.33 74.77 -13.58
N GLY A 340 -36.16 74.38 -13.09
CA GLY A 340 -34.92 75.14 -13.22
C GLY A 340 -34.72 76.17 -12.11
N ASP A 341 -35.51 76.15 -11.03
CA ASP A 341 -35.38 77.12 -9.94
C ASP A 341 -34.34 76.62 -8.91
N PRO A 342 -33.36 77.46 -8.51
CA PRO A 342 -32.35 77.06 -7.53
C PRO A 342 -32.88 77.14 -6.08
N HIS A 343 -32.60 76.10 -5.29
CA HIS A 343 -32.93 76.02 -3.87
C HIS A 343 -31.67 75.83 -3.03
N VAL A 344 -31.62 76.50 -1.87
CA VAL A 344 -30.52 76.41 -0.91
C VAL A 344 -31.09 76.06 0.47
N LEU A 345 -30.58 75.00 1.07
CA LEU A 345 -30.91 74.55 2.41
C LEU A 345 -29.70 74.74 3.33
N ASP A 346 -29.85 75.60 4.34
CA ASP A 346 -28.83 75.83 5.36
C ASP A 346 -28.84 74.71 6.40
N LEU A 347 -27.68 74.08 6.64
CA LEU A 347 -27.52 72.99 7.61
C LEU A 347 -27.03 73.47 8.98
N GLY A 348 -26.95 74.79 9.20
CA GLY A 348 -26.55 75.40 10.48
C GLY A 348 -25.06 75.69 10.58
N SER A 349 -24.57 75.94 11.80
CA SER A 349 -23.21 76.44 12.04
C SER A 349 -22.15 75.33 12.19
N GLY A 350 -21.07 75.44 11.44
CA GLY A 350 -19.89 74.56 11.45
C GLY A 350 -19.71 73.80 10.13
N SER A 351 -18.52 73.27 9.85
CA SER A 351 -18.25 72.49 8.63
C SER A 351 -17.28 71.33 8.88
N ILE A 352 -17.35 70.31 8.03
CA ILE A 352 -16.43 69.17 8.06
C ILE A 352 -15.75 69.06 6.70
N ALA A 353 -14.42 68.93 6.70
CA ALA A 353 -13.63 68.71 5.51
C ALA A 353 -12.68 67.52 5.70
N TYR A 354 -12.57 66.67 4.68
CA TYR A 354 -11.61 65.57 4.66
C TYR A 354 -10.41 65.93 3.79
N ASN A 355 -9.20 65.70 4.30
CA ASN A 355 -7.96 65.89 3.55
C ASN A 355 -7.31 64.53 3.26
N GLU A 356 -7.46 64.05 2.03
CA GLU A 356 -6.98 62.74 1.59
C GLU A 356 -5.45 62.57 1.70
N LYS A 357 -4.68 63.64 1.44
CA LYS A 357 -3.21 63.58 1.53
C LYS A 357 -2.73 63.37 2.96
N THR A 358 -3.40 63.99 3.92
CA THR A 358 -3.04 63.88 5.34
C THR A 358 -3.82 62.77 6.05
N ASN A 359 -4.92 62.27 5.47
CA ASN A 359 -5.91 61.39 6.08
C ASN A 359 -6.47 61.97 7.39
N THR A 360 -6.83 63.25 7.36
CA THR A 360 -7.30 64.02 8.51
C THR A 360 -8.70 64.53 8.23
N LEU A 361 -9.58 64.43 9.23
CA LEU A 361 -10.88 65.11 9.22
C LEU A 361 -10.76 66.42 10.01
N THR A 362 -11.04 67.54 9.37
CA THR A 362 -11.02 68.88 10.00
C THR A 362 -12.46 69.31 10.26
N TYR A 363 -12.80 69.51 11.53
CA TYR A 363 -14.05 70.12 11.95
C TYR A 363 -13.83 71.60 12.24
N VAL A 364 -14.67 72.47 11.67
CA VAL A 364 -14.71 73.90 11.98
C VAL A 364 -15.98 74.16 12.78
N ASP A 365 -15.85 74.69 14.00
CA ASP A 365 -17.00 75.02 14.83
C ASP A 365 -17.70 76.33 14.40
N ALA A 366 -18.82 76.65 15.07
CA ALA A 366 -19.61 77.86 14.82
C ALA A 366 -18.83 79.19 15.01
N LYS A 367 -17.65 79.15 15.64
CA LYS A 367 -16.77 80.30 15.89
C LYS A 367 -15.56 80.32 14.96
N GLY A 368 -15.47 79.38 14.02
CA GLY A 368 -14.36 79.26 13.08
C GLY A 368 -13.14 78.51 13.63
N ILE A 369 -13.26 77.84 14.79
CA ILE A 369 -12.15 77.07 15.38
C ILE A 369 -12.05 75.71 14.69
N THR A 370 -10.87 75.42 14.15
CA THR A 370 -10.55 74.15 13.49
C THR A 370 -10.04 73.12 14.50
N THR A 371 -10.61 71.91 14.48
CA THR A 371 -10.13 70.74 15.20
C THR A 371 -9.81 69.62 14.21
N ASP A 372 -8.58 69.14 14.22
CA ASP A 372 -8.12 68.05 13.35
C ASP A 372 -8.20 66.70 14.07
N ILE A 373 -8.79 65.72 13.39
CA ILE A 373 -8.87 64.32 13.82
C ILE A 373 -8.07 63.47 12.84
N THR A 374 -6.91 62.99 13.27
CA THR A 374 -6.06 62.09 12.46
C THR A 374 -6.64 60.67 12.46
N LEU A 375 -6.88 60.11 11.27
CA LEU A 375 -7.37 58.74 11.11
C LEU A 375 -6.20 57.74 11.09
N ASN A 376 -6.42 56.52 11.60
CA ASN A 376 -5.38 55.49 11.70
C ASN A 376 -4.87 55.05 10.30
N LYS A 377 -3.55 54.87 10.17
CA LYS A 377 -2.91 54.31 8.97
C LYS A 377 -2.14 53.04 9.35
N THR A 378 -2.62 51.87 8.97
CA THR A 378 -1.84 50.62 9.07
C THR A 378 -1.52 50.12 7.67
N ASN A 379 -0.33 49.54 7.48
CA ASN A 379 0.12 48.99 6.19
C ASN A 379 0.60 47.54 6.36
N MET A 380 0.43 46.71 5.33
CA MET A 380 1.01 45.36 5.27
C MET A 380 1.62 45.14 3.90
N GLU A 381 2.91 44.85 3.85
CA GLU A 381 3.68 44.78 2.61
C GLU A 381 4.56 43.52 2.59
N TYR A 382 4.48 42.76 1.50
CA TYR A 382 5.34 41.61 1.25
C TYR A 382 6.59 42.07 0.50
N ASN A 383 7.77 41.75 1.05
CA ASN A 383 9.04 41.96 0.38
C ASN A 383 9.52 40.63 -0.23
N PRO A 384 9.52 40.51 -1.57
CA PRO A 384 9.90 39.27 -2.24
C PRO A 384 11.40 38.95 -2.15
N ASP A 385 12.27 39.97 -2.04
CA ASP A 385 13.72 39.80 -2.04
C ASP A 385 14.21 39.10 -0.77
N ASN A 386 13.59 39.44 0.37
CA ASN A 386 13.91 38.84 1.66
C ASN A 386 12.83 37.87 2.18
N LYS A 387 11.78 37.61 1.38
CA LYS A 387 10.65 36.73 1.71
C LYS A 387 10.01 37.05 3.06
N THR A 388 9.87 38.34 3.38
CA THR A 388 9.25 38.79 4.63
C THR A 388 7.90 39.46 4.40
N LEU A 389 6.99 39.31 5.36
CA LEU A 389 5.76 40.10 5.44
C LEU A 389 5.92 41.13 6.56
N ASN A 390 5.85 42.42 6.21
CA ASN A 390 6.03 43.54 7.12
C ASN A 390 4.68 44.19 7.40
N TYR A 391 4.28 44.22 8.67
CA TYR A 391 3.13 44.97 9.15
C TYR A 391 3.60 46.26 9.83
N THR A 392 3.10 47.41 9.39
CA THR A 392 3.36 48.72 10.00
C THR A 392 2.11 49.18 10.73
N SER A 393 2.18 49.31 12.06
CA SER A 393 1.08 49.83 12.87
C SER A 393 0.92 51.35 12.74
N SER A 394 -0.18 51.89 13.28
CA SER A 394 -0.53 53.31 13.20
C SER A 394 0.44 54.28 13.87
N ASN A 395 1.37 53.77 14.68
CA ASN A 395 2.48 54.51 15.29
C ASN A 395 3.81 54.34 14.54
N GLY A 396 3.80 53.69 13.36
CA GLY A 396 4.99 53.46 12.53
C GLY A 396 5.87 52.29 12.96
N VAL A 397 5.48 51.49 13.95
CA VAL A 397 6.24 50.31 14.38
C VAL A 397 6.06 49.19 13.34
N VAL A 398 7.17 48.64 12.87
CA VAL A 398 7.18 47.54 11.89
C VAL A 398 7.37 46.21 12.61
N GLN A 399 6.49 45.26 12.34
CA GLN A 399 6.61 43.86 12.75
C GLN A 399 6.82 42.99 11.52
N THR A 400 7.90 42.20 11.55
CA THR A 400 8.35 41.39 10.40
C THR A 400 8.13 39.91 10.66
N VAL A 401 7.50 39.22 9.71
CA VAL A 401 7.35 37.76 9.70
C VAL A 401 8.21 37.18 8.58
N MET A 402 9.12 36.25 8.90
CA MET A 402 9.94 35.55 7.91
C MET A 402 9.19 34.36 7.33
N LEU A 403 8.54 34.56 6.17
CA LEU A 403 7.78 33.50 5.51
C LEU A 403 8.69 32.39 4.96
N GLY A 404 9.92 32.74 4.56
CA GLY A 404 10.90 31.75 4.08
C GLY A 404 11.26 30.68 5.12
N ASP A 405 11.32 31.04 6.41
CA ASP A 405 11.61 30.08 7.48
C ASP A 405 10.41 29.18 7.77
N ILE A 406 9.19 29.75 7.76
CA ILE A 406 7.94 29.00 7.95
C ILE A 406 7.76 27.95 6.85
N VAL A 407 8.04 28.32 5.60
CA VAL A 407 7.99 27.39 4.45
C VAL A 407 9.04 26.29 4.63
N ARG A 408 10.29 26.63 4.94
CA ARG A 408 11.37 25.64 5.17
C ARG A 408 11.06 24.66 6.31
N THR A 409 10.35 25.08 7.35
CA THR A 409 9.96 24.19 8.46
C THR A 409 8.80 23.25 8.14
N ASN A 410 8.04 23.49 7.08
CA ASN A 410 6.82 22.74 6.76
C ASN A 410 6.83 22.09 5.37
N GLU A 411 7.83 22.37 4.53
CA GLU A 411 8.06 21.64 3.28
C GLU A 411 8.70 20.27 3.55
N THR A 412 8.11 19.21 2.99
CA THR A 412 8.75 17.90 2.85
C THR A 412 9.55 17.90 1.55
N LEU A 413 10.87 17.70 1.64
CA LEU A 413 11.74 17.72 0.45
C LEU A 413 11.66 16.38 -0.28
N THR A 414 11.02 16.35 -1.45
CA THR A 414 10.89 15.13 -2.27
C THR A 414 11.86 15.18 -3.46
N VAL A 415 13.15 14.95 -3.22
CA VAL A 415 14.12 14.66 -4.29
C VAL A 415 14.71 13.27 -4.06
N LEU A 416 14.28 12.33 -4.90
CA LEU A 416 14.70 10.93 -4.89
C LEU A 416 15.51 10.67 -6.16
N ASP A 417 16.82 10.49 -6.00
CA ASP A 417 17.75 10.21 -7.10
C ASP A 417 18.03 8.71 -7.19
N TYR A 418 17.86 8.12 -8.37
CA TYR A 418 18.26 6.74 -8.63
C TYR A 418 19.69 6.69 -9.21
N LEU A 419 20.58 6.02 -8.50
CA LEU A 419 21.96 5.77 -8.90
C LEU A 419 22.06 4.43 -9.64
N SER A 420 21.86 4.48 -10.95
CA SER A 420 21.84 3.28 -11.80
C SER A 420 23.13 2.46 -11.76
N GLY A 421 24.30 3.07 -11.54
CA GLY A 421 25.58 2.35 -11.46
C GLY A 421 25.75 1.50 -10.20
N SER A 422 25.00 1.76 -9.13
CA SER A 422 25.07 1.04 -7.85
C SER A 422 23.73 0.48 -7.39
N ASN A 423 22.68 0.58 -8.21
CA ASN A 423 21.30 0.18 -7.89
C ASN A 423 20.80 0.73 -6.55
N GLN A 424 21.02 2.02 -6.31
CA GLN A 424 20.68 2.68 -5.05
C GLN A 424 19.68 3.81 -5.28
N LEU A 425 18.75 4.00 -4.35
CA LEU A 425 17.98 5.25 -4.23
C LEU A 425 18.65 6.14 -3.19
N LYS A 426 18.85 7.41 -3.55
CA LYS A 426 19.43 8.42 -2.69
C LYS A 426 18.42 9.55 -2.50
N TYR A 427 18.14 9.92 -1.25
CA TYR A 427 17.38 11.14 -0.95
C TYR A 427 18.05 11.93 0.17
N GLN A 428 17.77 13.23 0.21
CA GLN A 428 18.20 14.11 1.28
C GLN A 428 17.00 14.50 2.12
N ASP A 429 17.05 14.27 3.43
CA ASP A 429 15.97 14.68 4.35
C ASP A 429 16.00 16.18 4.64
N GLU A 430 14.97 16.69 5.34
CA GLU A 430 14.77 18.10 5.67
C GLU A 430 15.88 18.67 6.58
N LYS A 431 16.71 17.81 7.18
CA LYS A 431 17.89 18.18 7.98
C LYS A 431 19.18 18.19 7.16
N GLY A 432 19.10 17.91 5.87
CA GLY A 432 20.24 17.81 4.97
C GLY A 432 20.96 16.47 5.03
N THR A 433 20.41 15.46 5.72
CA THR A 433 21.02 14.13 5.85
C THR A 433 20.77 13.32 4.60
N LEU A 434 21.83 12.74 4.04
CA LEU A 434 21.73 11.85 2.89
C LEU A 434 21.40 10.42 3.33
N HIS A 435 20.31 9.88 2.81
CA HIS A 435 19.88 8.49 2.97
C HIS A 435 20.13 7.73 1.68
N VAL A 436 20.72 6.54 1.79
CA VAL A 436 20.99 5.64 0.67
C VAL A 436 20.30 4.31 0.94
N LEU A 437 19.37 3.95 0.06
CA LEU A 437 18.67 2.68 0.07
C LEU A 437 19.22 1.80 -1.04
N ASP A 438 19.87 0.71 -0.67
CA ASP A 438 20.36 -0.31 -1.61
C ASP A 438 19.18 -1.19 -2.07
N LEU A 439 18.96 -1.27 -3.38
CA LEU A 439 17.89 -2.06 -3.98
C LEU A 439 18.33 -3.48 -4.38
N GLY A 440 19.55 -3.90 -3.99
CA GLY A 440 20.07 -5.24 -4.22
C GLY A 440 20.85 -5.38 -5.53
N THR A 441 21.09 -6.63 -5.96
CA THR A 441 22.00 -6.93 -7.08
C THR A 441 21.35 -6.76 -8.45
N GLY A 442 22.07 -6.07 -9.34
CA GLY A 442 21.70 -5.85 -10.74
C GLY A 442 21.23 -4.40 -10.97
N SER A 443 21.36 -3.89 -12.20
CA SER A 443 20.98 -2.51 -12.53
C SER A 443 20.30 -2.41 -13.87
N ILE A 444 19.38 -1.45 -14.03
CA ILE A 444 18.71 -1.17 -15.29
C ILE A 444 19.05 0.27 -15.71
N ALA A 445 19.48 0.44 -16.95
CA ALA A 445 19.74 1.75 -17.55
C ALA A 445 18.98 1.88 -18.88
N TYR A 446 18.32 3.00 -19.11
CA TYR A 446 17.69 3.33 -20.37
C TYR A 446 18.57 4.30 -21.16
N ASN A 447 18.82 4.00 -22.43
CA ASN A 447 19.49 4.90 -23.37
C ASN A 447 18.46 5.46 -24.35
N GLU A 448 18.08 6.72 -24.14
CA GLU A 448 17.09 7.41 -24.98
C GLU A 448 17.53 7.54 -26.45
N LYS A 449 18.83 7.72 -26.71
CA LYS A 449 19.36 7.84 -28.08
C LYS A 449 19.22 6.54 -28.85
N THR A 450 19.47 5.41 -28.21
CA THR A 450 19.40 4.08 -28.85
C THR A 450 18.04 3.41 -28.65
N ASN A 451 17.18 3.93 -27.77
CA ASN A 451 15.95 3.32 -27.29
C ASN A 451 16.16 1.89 -26.77
N THR A 452 17.24 1.70 -26.00
CA THR A 452 17.68 0.41 -25.47
C THR A 452 17.62 0.41 -23.96
N LEU A 453 17.08 -0.66 -23.39
CA LEU A 453 17.17 -0.95 -21.96
C LEU A 453 18.33 -1.92 -21.73
N THR A 454 19.34 -1.52 -20.97
CA THR A 454 20.48 -2.35 -20.61
C THR A 454 20.29 -2.86 -19.19
N TYR A 455 20.16 -4.17 -19.03
CA TYR A 455 20.16 -4.85 -17.73
C TYR A 455 21.56 -5.39 -17.42
N VAL A 456 22.06 -5.12 -16.22
CA VAL A 456 23.31 -5.71 -15.71
C VAL A 456 22.95 -6.66 -14.58
N ASP A 457 23.37 -7.91 -14.67
CA ASP A 457 23.10 -8.89 -13.61
C ASP A 457 24.09 -8.79 -12.43
N ALA A 458 23.87 -9.61 -11.39
CA ALA A 458 24.72 -9.67 -10.19
C ALA A 458 26.19 -10.05 -10.46
N LYS A 459 26.52 -10.54 -11.67
CA LYS A 459 27.88 -10.92 -12.10
C LYS A 459 28.50 -9.87 -13.04
N GLY A 460 27.81 -8.76 -13.30
CA GLY A 460 28.27 -7.68 -14.17
C GLY A 460 28.01 -7.94 -15.66
N ILE A 461 27.19 -8.93 -16.03
CA ILE A 461 26.88 -9.23 -17.43
C ILE A 461 25.77 -8.29 -17.92
N THR A 462 26.06 -7.55 -18.99
CA THR A 462 25.14 -6.63 -19.65
C THR A 462 24.28 -7.35 -20.69
N THR A 463 22.97 -7.16 -20.64
CA THR A 463 22.00 -7.61 -21.65
C THR A 463 21.23 -6.42 -22.18
N ASP A 464 21.29 -6.18 -23.49
CA ASP A 464 20.57 -5.10 -24.16
C ASP A 464 19.22 -5.58 -24.68
N ILE A 465 18.16 -4.85 -24.33
CA ILE A 465 16.79 -5.05 -24.81
C ILE A 465 16.43 -3.82 -25.65
N THR A 466 16.43 -3.98 -26.97
CA THR A 466 15.99 -2.93 -27.90
C THR A 466 14.47 -2.82 -27.85
N LEU A 467 13.95 -1.64 -27.50
CA LEU A 467 12.50 -1.40 -27.44
C LEU A 467 11.94 -1.07 -28.83
N ASN A 468 10.74 -1.57 -29.12
CA ASN A 468 10.04 -1.35 -30.38
C ASN A 468 9.84 0.14 -30.65
N LYS A 469 10.18 0.61 -31.87
CA LYS A 469 9.85 1.96 -32.34
C LYS A 469 8.64 1.87 -33.27
N THR A 470 7.49 2.35 -32.85
CA THR A 470 6.31 2.50 -33.72
C THR A 470 5.94 3.97 -33.83
N ASN A 471 5.56 4.44 -35.01
CA ASN A 471 5.13 5.82 -35.23
C ASN A 471 3.74 5.83 -35.85
N MET A 472 2.89 6.77 -35.46
CA MET A 472 1.59 7.00 -36.09
C MET A 472 1.45 8.49 -36.39
N GLU A 473 1.32 8.82 -37.67
CA GLU A 473 1.33 10.20 -38.14
C GLU A 473 0.10 10.44 -39.02
N TYR A 474 -0.63 11.52 -38.73
CA TYR A 474 -1.70 12.01 -39.58
C TYR A 474 -1.12 12.96 -40.63
N ASN A 475 -1.37 12.67 -41.90
CA ASN A 475 -1.05 13.58 -42.98
C ASN A 475 -2.32 14.36 -43.37
N PRO A 476 -2.37 15.68 -43.10
CA PRO A 476 -3.55 16.51 -43.37
C PRO A 476 -3.77 16.75 -44.87
N ASP A 477 -2.71 16.75 -45.68
CA ASP A 477 -2.78 17.07 -47.11
C ASP A 477 -3.49 15.97 -47.90
N ASN A 478 -3.26 14.71 -47.51
CA ASN A 478 -3.86 13.54 -48.15
C ASN A 478 -4.97 12.87 -47.30
N LYS A 479 -5.27 13.42 -46.11
CA LYS A 479 -6.23 12.89 -45.14
C LYS A 479 -5.97 11.41 -44.79
N THR A 480 -4.71 10.99 -44.70
CA THR A 480 -4.36 9.61 -44.31
C THR A 480 -3.75 9.52 -42.92
N LEU A 481 -3.99 8.41 -42.25
CA LEU A 481 -3.28 8.02 -41.03
C LEU A 481 -2.25 6.94 -41.38
N ASN A 482 -0.96 7.24 -41.17
CA ASN A 482 0.14 6.34 -41.48
C ASN A 482 0.69 5.74 -40.18
N TYR A 483 0.65 4.42 -40.07
CA TYR A 483 1.32 3.67 -39.00
C TYR A 483 2.63 3.07 -39.54
N THR A 484 3.75 3.32 -38.87
CA THR A 484 5.05 2.71 -39.17
C THR A 484 5.41 1.72 -38.06
N SER A 485 5.54 0.44 -38.38
CA SER A 485 5.96 -0.59 -37.42
C SER A 485 7.46 -0.57 -37.14
N SER A 486 7.89 -1.32 -36.13
CA SER A 486 9.29 -1.41 -35.66
C SER A 486 10.29 -1.98 -36.68
N ASN A 487 9.81 -2.57 -37.77
CA ASN A 487 10.61 -3.00 -38.93
C ASN A 487 10.56 -2.00 -40.10
N GLY A 488 9.98 -0.81 -39.92
CA GLY A 488 9.89 0.24 -40.94
C GLY A 488 8.77 0.05 -41.98
N VAL A 489 7.87 -0.93 -41.80
CA VAL A 489 6.73 -1.11 -42.71
C VAL A 489 5.66 -0.05 -42.41
N VAL A 490 5.23 0.66 -43.45
CA VAL A 490 4.17 1.69 -43.35
C VAL A 490 2.83 1.10 -43.78
N GLN A 491 1.81 1.27 -42.96
CA GLN A 491 0.43 0.92 -43.23
C GLN A 491 -0.43 2.20 -43.23
N THR A 492 -1.18 2.42 -44.30
CA THR A 492 -1.92 3.68 -44.54
C THR A 492 -3.42 3.44 -44.46
N VAL A 493 -4.11 4.26 -43.67
CA VAL A 493 -5.58 4.30 -43.57
C VAL A 493 -6.09 5.59 -44.23
N MET A 494 -6.98 5.47 -45.21
CA MET A 494 -7.60 6.63 -45.88
C MET A 494 -8.82 7.12 -45.09
N LEU A 495 -8.61 8.08 -44.19
CA LEU A 495 -9.69 8.60 -43.33
C LEU A 495 -10.75 9.37 -44.13
N GLY A 496 -10.36 10.03 -45.23
CA GLY A 496 -11.29 10.75 -46.09
C GLY A 496 -12.38 9.86 -46.72
N ASP A 497 -12.06 8.61 -47.04
CA ASP A 497 -13.04 7.66 -47.58
C ASP A 497 -14.00 7.15 -46.51
N ILE A 498 -13.50 6.85 -45.31
CA ILE A 498 -14.30 6.41 -44.16
C ILE A 498 -15.32 7.48 -43.76
N VAL A 499 -14.91 8.75 -43.74
CA VAL A 499 -15.80 9.88 -43.43
C VAL A 499 -16.87 10.01 -44.50
N ARG A 500 -16.50 10.02 -45.79
CA ARG A 500 -17.46 10.10 -46.90
C ARG A 500 -18.48 8.95 -46.93
N THR A 501 -18.12 7.75 -46.48
CA THR A 501 -19.05 6.61 -46.42
C THR A 501 -20.00 6.62 -45.22
N ASN A 502 -19.73 7.45 -44.21
CA ASN A 502 -20.52 7.50 -42.96
C ASN A 502 -21.15 8.87 -42.69
N GLU A 503 -20.80 9.91 -43.44
CA GLU A 503 -21.51 11.19 -43.42
C GLU A 503 -22.83 11.06 -44.19
N THR A 504 -23.96 11.22 -43.51
CA THR A 504 -25.24 11.52 -44.15
C THR A 504 -25.25 13.00 -44.52
N LEU A 505 -25.29 13.31 -45.83
CA LEU A 505 -25.28 14.68 -46.30
C LEU A 505 -26.71 15.23 -46.18
N THR A 506 -27.01 15.93 -45.09
CA THR A 506 -28.35 16.53 -44.92
C THR A 506 -28.49 17.76 -45.82
N VAL A 507 -29.25 17.64 -46.91
CA VAL A 507 -29.61 18.78 -47.75
C VAL A 507 -31.10 19.04 -47.64
N LEU A 508 -31.45 20.24 -47.18
CA LEU A 508 -32.82 20.73 -47.09
C LEU A 508 -33.08 21.70 -48.24
N ASP A 509 -33.74 21.21 -49.29
CA ASP A 509 -34.04 22.01 -50.48
C ASP A 509 -35.45 22.61 -50.40
N TYR A 510 -35.53 23.92 -50.62
CA TYR A 510 -36.81 24.62 -50.73
C TYR A 510 -37.25 24.70 -52.20
N LEU A 511 -38.31 23.96 -52.54
CA LEU A 511 -38.89 23.95 -53.88
C LEU A 511 -39.90 25.10 -54.01
N SER A 512 -39.41 26.24 -54.51
CA SER A 512 -40.20 27.49 -54.67
C SER A 512 -41.42 27.37 -55.58
N GLY A 513 -41.47 26.36 -56.46
CA GLY A 513 -42.62 26.09 -57.33
C GLY A 513 -43.80 25.38 -56.64
N SER A 514 -43.57 24.72 -55.50
CA SER A 514 -44.61 23.99 -54.75
C SER A 514 -44.72 24.43 -53.28
N ASN A 515 -43.89 25.38 -52.82
CA ASN A 515 -43.77 25.77 -51.41
C ASN A 515 -43.58 24.58 -50.46
N GLN A 516 -42.81 23.58 -50.91
CA GLN A 516 -42.48 22.40 -50.11
C GLN A 516 -40.99 22.38 -49.76
N LEU A 517 -40.68 21.96 -48.52
CA LEU A 517 -39.35 21.56 -48.12
C LEU A 517 -39.15 20.10 -48.51
N LYS A 518 -38.20 19.83 -49.40
CA LYS A 518 -37.85 18.47 -49.81
C LYS A 518 -36.63 18.02 -49.02
N TYR A 519 -36.80 16.92 -48.31
CA TYR A 519 -35.75 16.22 -47.59
C TYR A 519 -35.10 15.20 -48.52
N GLN A 520 -33.78 15.24 -48.67
CA GLN A 520 -33.01 14.17 -49.30
C GLN A 520 -31.86 13.79 -48.38
N ASP A 521 -31.81 12.49 -48.05
CA ASP A 521 -30.66 11.81 -47.45
C ASP A 521 -29.74 11.29 -48.56
#